data_AF-A0AAD5AJZ3-F1
#
_entry.id   AF-A0AAD5AJZ3-F1
#
_cell.length_a   1.000
_cell.length_b   1.000
_cell.length_c   1.000
_cell.angle_alpha   90.00
_cell.angle_beta   90.00
_cell.angle_gamma   90.00
#
_symmetry.space_group_name_H-M   'P 1'
#
loop_
_entity.id
_entity.type
_entity.pdbx_description
1 polymer ?
#
loop_
_entity_poly.entity_id
_entity_poly.type
_entity_poly.pdbx_seq_one_letter_code
_entity_poly.pdbx_strand_id
1 'polypeptide(L)' 'MKASIFVFLIIMGVFSEGQELLNIKVCYTQWFNRDSPTGLGDYETLDRLRVEYPGMICLKPLTIEATTLSDYILGF' A
#
# COMPACT_ATOMS: atom_id res chain seq x y z
N MET A 1 -10.43 16.41 -13.71
CA MET A 1 -9.50 15.25 -13.75
C MET A 1 -9.31 14.80 -12.32
N LYS A 2 -10.01 13.75 -11.86
CA LYS A 2 -9.88 13.23 -10.50
C LYS A 2 -9.04 11.96 -10.57
N ALA A 3 -7.72 12.10 -10.57
CA ALA A 3 -6.86 10.95 -10.36
C ALA A 3 -6.81 10.71 -8.86
N SER A 4 -7.44 9.62 -8.40
CA SER A 4 -7.20 9.13 -7.04
C SER A 4 -5.98 8.23 -7.10
N ILE A 5 -4.99 8.46 -6.26
CA ILE A 5 -3.72 7.75 -6.20
C ILE A 5 -3.85 6.68 -5.11
N PHE A 6 -3.89 5.41 -5.50
CA PHE A 6 -3.59 4.36 -4.53
C PHE A 6 -2.09 4.37 -4.27
N VAL A 7 -1.68 4.27 -3.01
CA VAL A 7 -0.30 3.95 -2.65
C VAL A 7 -0.33 2.68 -1.81
N PHE A 8 0.54 1.73 -2.14
CA PHE A 8 0.91 0.72 -1.18
C PHE A 8 2.41 0.62 -1.01
N LEU A 9 2.88 0.78 0.21
CA LEU A 9 4.22 0.39 0.65
C LEU A 9 4.06 -0.89 1.51
N ILE A 10 4.74 -2.01 1.21
CA ILE A 10 5.38 -3.07 2.07
C ILE A 10 5.31 -4.50 1.44
N ILE A 11 6.48 -5.10 1.16
CA ILE A 11 6.70 -6.57 1.14
C ILE A 11 6.82 -7.10 2.58
N MET A 12 6.06 -8.13 2.94
CA MET A 12 6.32 -8.88 4.19
C MET A 12 7.54 -9.81 3.99
N GLY A 13 8.75 -9.33 4.26
CA GLY A 13 9.90 -10.22 4.40
C GLY A 13 9.86 -10.88 5.78
N VAL A 14 9.53 -12.18 5.86
CA VAL A 14 9.78 -12.94 7.09
C VAL A 14 11.27 -13.28 7.11
N PHE A 15 12.03 -12.66 8.02
CA PHE A 15 13.38 -13.12 8.35
C PHE A 15 13.23 -14.40 9.16
N SER A 16 13.34 -15.57 8.54
CA SER A 16 13.68 -16.79 9.28
C SER A 16 15.19 -16.82 9.44
N GLU A 17 15.68 -16.83 10.67
CA GLU A 17 17.09 -17.12 10.94
C GLU A 17 17.47 -18.46 10.30
N GLY A 18 18.34 -18.42 9.28
CA GLY A 18 19.18 -19.56 8.95
C GLY A 18 18.92 -20.39 7.69
N GLN A 19 18.10 -20.01 6.70
CA GLN A 19 18.08 -20.70 5.39
C GLN A 19 17.90 -19.76 4.19
N GLU A 20 18.56 -20.12 3.09
CA GLU A 20 18.82 -19.37 1.84
C GLU A 20 17.77 -18.34 1.40
N LEU A 21 18.27 -17.25 0.80
CA LEU A 21 17.56 -16.18 0.08
C LEU A 21 16.54 -16.66 -0.99
N LEU A 22 16.43 -17.96 -1.25
CA LEU A 22 15.61 -18.57 -2.28
C LEU A 22 14.13 -18.73 -1.92
N ASN A 23 13.72 -18.45 -0.67
CA ASN A 23 12.34 -18.66 -0.21
C ASN A 23 11.75 -17.46 0.53
N ILE A 24 12.06 -16.24 0.08
CA ILE A 24 11.34 -15.04 0.51
C ILE A 24 9.91 -15.15 -0.02
N LYS A 25 8.97 -15.55 0.83
CA LYS A 25 7.55 -15.46 0.52
C LYS A 25 7.15 -13.99 0.53
N VAL A 26 7.15 -13.37 -0.65
CA VAL A 26 6.64 -12.03 -0.87
C VAL A 26 5.13 -12.06 -0.70
N CYS A 27 4.63 -11.41 0.35
CA CYS A 27 3.21 -11.15 0.52
C CYS A 27 2.92 -9.68 0.25
N TYR A 28 1.86 -9.46 -0.52
CA TYR A 28 1.26 -8.16 -0.73
C TYR A 28 0.08 -7.99 0.21
N THR A 29 -0.18 -6.75 0.53
CA THR A 29 -1.39 -6.25 1.18
C THR A 29 -2.49 -6.00 0.13
N GLN A 30 -3.69 -5.61 0.58
CA GLN A 30 -4.75 -5.08 -0.31
C GLN A 30 -4.40 -3.69 -0.86
N TRP A 31 -5.17 -3.11 -1.76
CA TRP A 31 -5.01 -1.70 -2.15
C TRP A 31 -5.62 -0.75 -1.10
N PHE A 32 -5.00 0.41 -0.86
CA PHE A 32 -5.58 1.48 -0.04
C PHE A 32 -5.78 2.76 -0.83
N ASN A 33 -7.00 3.29 -0.74
CA ASN A 33 -7.41 4.61 -1.23
C ASN A 33 -8.23 5.22 -0.11
N ARG A 34 -7.53 5.86 0.80
CA ARG A 34 -8.07 6.48 2.00
C ARG A 34 -8.48 7.91 1.70
N ASP A 35 -7.65 8.65 0.97
CA ASP A 35 -7.86 10.05 0.67
C ASP A 35 -8.52 10.22 -0.72
N SER A 36 -8.86 11.45 -1.05
CA SER A 36 -9.34 11.82 -2.37
C SER A 36 -8.65 13.11 -2.78
N PRO A 37 -8.53 13.42 -4.09
CA PRO A 37 -7.77 14.56 -4.61
C PRO A 37 -8.42 15.93 -4.32
N THR A 38 -8.76 16.20 -3.06
CA THR A 38 -9.41 17.41 -2.58
C THR A 38 -8.40 18.30 -1.86
N GLY A 39 -8.61 19.62 -1.85
CA GLY A 39 -7.65 20.53 -1.24
C GLY A 39 -6.32 20.58 -2.00
N LEU A 40 -5.22 20.13 -1.37
CA LEU A 40 -3.85 20.25 -1.89
C LEU A 40 -3.32 19.00 -2.61
N GLY A 41 -4.04 17.87 -2.58
CA GLY A 41 -3.56 16.63 -3.17
C GLY A 41 -4.36 15.42 -2.73
N ASP A 42 -3.80 14.25 -2.99
CA ASP A 42 -4.31 12.95 -2.56
C ASP A 42 -3.19 12.20 -1.82
N TYR A 43 -3.41 11.87 -0.55
CA TYR A 43 -2.34 11.46 0.37
C TYR A 43 -2.63 10.13 1.09
N GLU A 44 -1.96 9.09 0.61
CA GLU A 44 -1.93 7.77 1.20
C GLU A 44 -0.69 7.58 2.09
N THR A 45 -0.66 8.27 3.24
CA THR A 45 0.48 8.24 4.14
C THR A 45 0.48 7.02 5.06
N LEU A 46 1.65 6.40 5.26
CA LEU A 46 1.80 5.16 6.02
C LEU A 46 1.33 5.25 7.48
N ASP A 47 1.54 6.40 8.13
CA ASP A 47 1.11 6.66 9.50
C ASP A 47 -0.43 6.61 9.62
N ARG A 48 -1.13 7.22 8.67
CA ARG A 48 -2.59 7.25 8.63
C ARG A 48 -3.17 5.89 8.26
N LEU A 49 -2.59 5.23 7.28
CA LEU A 49 -3.00 3.88 6.87
C LEU A 49 -2.86 2.86 8.00
N ARG A 50 -1.81 2.94 8.84
CA ARG A 50 -1.67 2.06 10.01
C ARG A 50 -2.67 2.33 11.12
N VAL A 51 -3.10 3.59 11.28
CA VAL A 51 -4.15 3.97 12.24
C VAL A 51 -5.50 3.43 11.79
N GLU A 52 -5.82 3.53 10.49
CA GLU A 52 -7.11 3.09 9.95
C GLU A 52 -7.19 1.58 9.71
N TYR A 53 -6.07 0.92 9.38
CA TYR A 53 -5.98 -0.51 9.11
C TYR A 53 -4.95 -1.20 10.04
N PRO A 54 -5.25 -1.30 11.34
CA PRO A 54 -4.30 -1.82 12.33
C PRO A 54 -3.92 -3.27 12.04
N GLY A 55 -2.61 -3.55 12.00
CA GLY A 55 -2.07 -4.90 11.76
C GLY A 55 -2.11 -5.37 10.30
N MET A 56 -2.74 -4.61 9.39
CA MET A 56 -2.81 -4.96 7.97
C MET A 56 -1.53 -4.61 7.20
N ILE A 57 -0.65 -3.81 7.82
CA ILE A 57 0.58 -3.29 7.24
C ILE A 57 1.72 -3.64 8.20
N CYS A 58 2.78 -4.30 7.73
CA CYS A 58 3.92 -4.60 8.60
C CYS A 58 4.56 -3.35 9.19
N LEU A 59 5.38 -3.53 10.22
CA LEU A 59 6.11 -2.43 10.85
C LEU A 59 7.24 -1.87 9.96
N LYS A 60 7.85 -2.69 9.10
CA LYS A 60 8.98 -2.31 8.26
C LYS A 60 8.75 -2.68 6.80
N PRO A 61 8.38 -1.69 5.97
CA PRO A 61 8.21 -1.90 4.56
C PRO A 61 9.47 -2.24 3.79
N LEU A 62 9.34 -2.97 2.68
CA LEU A 62 10.45 -3.10 1.72
C LEU A 62 10.26 -2.29 0.43
N THR A 63 9.06 -2.23 -0.16
CA THR A 63 8.81 -1.52 -1.44
C THR A 63 7.47 -0.82 -1.44
N ILE A 64 7.27 0.12 -2.39
CA ILE A 64 6.03 0.85 -2.65
C ILE A 64 5.62 0.78 -4.12
N GLU A 65 4.32 0.72 -4.36
CA GLU A 65 3.65 0.81 -5.63
C GLU A 65 2.55 1.87 -5.55
N ALA A 66 2.33 2.61 -6.64
CA ALA A 66 1.24 3.55 -6.72
C ALA A 66 0.57 3.50 -8.10
N THR A 67 -0.75 3.58 -8.13
CA THR A 67 -1.53 3.58 -9.37
C THR A 67 -2.70 4.54 -9.28
N THR A 68 -3.14 5.06 -10.42
CA THR A 68 -4.30 5.95 -10.48
C THR A 68 -5.58 5.16 -10.72
N LEU A 69 -6.67 5.61 -10.09
CA LEU A 69 -8.01 5.26 -10.52
C LEU A 69 -8.32 5.99 -11.83
N SER A 70 -8.57 5.24 -12.89
CA SER A 70 -9.35 5.78 -14.00
C SER A 70 -10.83 5.67 -13.64
N ASP A 71 -11.61 6.71 -13.96
CA ASP A 71 -13.07 6.73 -13.76
C ASP A 71 -13.75 5.50 -14.41
N TYR A 72 -13.10 4.87 -15.39
CA TYR A 72 -13.56 3.66 -16.09
C TYR A 72 -13.50 2.37 -15.27
N ILE A 73 -12.63 2.28 -14.26
CA ILE A 73 -12.45 1.04 -13.47
C ILE A 73 -13.42 0.96 -12.29
N LEU A 74 -14.03 2.08 -11.86
CA LEU A 74 -14.93 2.10 -10.70
C LEU A 74 -16.42 2.07 -11.03
N GLY A 75 -16.83 2.04 -12.29
CA GLY A 75 -18.23 1.76 -12.66
C GLY A 75 -19.30 2.61 -11.95
N PHE A 76 -18.98 3.87 -11.60
CA PHE A 76 -19.93 4.87 -11.13
C PHE A 76 -20.18 5.92 -12.22
#